data_AF-A0A6A6AUJ5-F1
#
_entry.id   AF-A0A6A6AUJ5-F1
#
_cell.length_a   1.000
_cell.length_b   1.000
_cell.length_c   1.000
_cell.angle_alpha   90.00
_cell.angle_beta   90.00
_cell.angle_gamma   90.00
#
_symmetry.space_group_name_H-M   'P 1'
#
loop_
_entity.id
_entity.type
_entity.pdbx_description
1 polymer ?
#
loop_
_entity_poly.entity_id
_entity_poly.type
_entity_poly.pdbx_seq_one_letter_code
_entity_poly.pdbx_strand_id
1 'polypeptide(L)'
;MQLKNLAITFAILTSTTVFAVPYGGLFACPNDWWYCGECHNNGCKIAGLDYPCGHETTCMGDNGGKGALCGTKNGDFFNMGKDIECPDKA
;
A
#
# COMPACT_ATOMS: atom_id res chain seq x y z
N MET A 1 47.22 38.14 16.89
CA MET A 1 47.24 36.93 16.04
C MET A 1 45.91 36.20 16.26
N GLN A 2 44.91 36.48 15.41
CA GLN A 2 44.36 35.54 14.42
C GLN A 2 43.70 34.29 15.07
N LEU A 3 42.53 34.46 15.72
CA LEU A 3 41.51 33.41 15.81
C LEU A 3 40.91 33.24 14.40
N LYS A 4 41.66 32.60 13.51
CA LYS A 4 41.13 32.06 12.26
C LYS A 4 41.14 30.55 12.42
N ASN A 5 40.05 29.92 12.03
CA ASN A 5 39.91 28.48 11.86
C ASN A 5 39.52 27.71 13.13
N LEU A 6 38.24 27.77 13.49
CA LEU A 6 37.53 26.52 13.75
C LEU A 6 36.04 26.73 13.44
N ALA A 7 35.76 26.83 12.15
CA ALA A 7 34.44 26.58 11.62
C ALA A 7 34.11 25.11 11.92
N ILE A 8 33.41 24.86 13.04
CA ILE A 8 32.69 23.61 13.24
C ILE A 8 31.21 23.96 13.20
N THR A 9 30.76 24.29 12.00
CA THR A 9 29.34 24.26 11.65
C THR A 9 28.91 22.80 11.79
N PHE A 10 28.40 22.44 12.96
CA PHE A 10 27.68 21.18 13.17
C PHE A 10 26.41 21.26 12.32
N ALA A 11 26.53 20.87 11.05
CA ALA A 11 25.39 20.59 10.20
C ALA A 11 24.71 19.36 10.79
N ILE A 12 23.71 19.59 11.63
CA ILE A 12 22.81 18.55 12.13
C ILE A 12 22.08 18.03 10.89
N LEU A 13 22.53 16.90 10.34
CA LEU A 13 21.71 16.11 9.43
C LEU A 13 20.52 15.61 10.26
N THR A 14 19.45 16.39 10.29
CA THR A 14 18.14 15.90 10.70
C THR A 14 17.70 14.95 9.61
N SER A 15 18.07 13.68 9.75
CA SER A 15 17.53 12.58 8.98
C SER A 15 16.02 12.55 9.25
N THR A 16 15.24 13.23 8.41
CA THR A 16 13.79 13.03 8.39
C THR A 16 13.58 11.64 7.82
N THR A 17 13.52 10.64 8.70
CA THR A 17 12.91 9.37 8.36
C THR A 17 11.46 9.68 8.01
N VAL A 18 11.16 9.74 6.72
CA VAL A 18 9.77 9.70 6.25
C VAL A 18 9.32 8.27 6.53
N PHE A 19 8.77 8.05 7.72
CA PHE A 19 7.86 6.94 7.87
C PHE A 19 6.72 7.29 6.92
N ALA A 20 6.60 6.53 5.83
CA ALA A 20 5.31 6.35 5.21
C ALA A 20 4.43 5.68 6.26
N VAL A 21 3.91 6.48 7.20
CA VAL A 21 2.83 6.08 8.06
C VAL A 21 1.72 5.81 7.06
N PRO A 22 1.25 4.55 6.89
CA PRO A 22 0.10 4.31 6.04
C PRO A 22 -0.98 5.24 6.57
N TYR A 23 -1.36 6.21 5.73
CA TYR A 23 -2.27 7.27 6.09
C TYR A 23 -3.51 6.61 6.71
N GLY A 24 -3.64 6.71 8.03
CA GLY A 24 -4.85 6.42 8.79
C GLY A 24 -5.90 7.49 8.54
N GLY A 25 -6.14 7.80 7.27
CA GLY A 25 -7.13 8.72 6.77
C GLY A 25 -8.16 7.94 5.95
N LEU A 26 -9.09 7.27 6.64
CA LEU A 26 -10.51 7.25 6.31
C LEU A 26 -10.97 6.97 4.86
N PHE A 27 -10.20 6.25 4.04
CA PHE A 27 -10.82 5.29 3.14
C PHE A 27 -10.98 4.02 3.97
N ALA A 28 -12.08 3.92 4.71
CA ALA A 28 -12.51 2.64 5.26
C ALA A 28 -12.64 1.72 4.05
N CYS A 29 -11.65 0.85 3.86
CA CYS A 29 -11.72 -0.14 2.83
C CYS A 29 -13.03 -0.92 3.05
N PRO A 30 -13.86 -1.08 2.01
CA PRO A 30 -15.10 -1.81 2.16
C PRO A 30 -14.79 -3.26 2.57
N ASN A 31 -15.79 -3.98 3.09
CA ASN A 31 -15.68 -5.40 3.43
C ASN A 31 -14.63 -5.75 4.50
N ASP A 32 -14.36 -4.82 5.43
CA ASP A 32 -13.42 -5.01 6.55
C ASP A 32 -11.98 -5.33 6.10
N TRP A 33 -11.56 -4.81 4.94
CA TRP A 33 -10.20 -4.96 4.47
C TRP A 33 -9.22 -4.06 5.24
N TRP A 34 -8.03 -4.58 5.51
CA TRP A 34 -6.92 -3.81 6.08
C TRP A 34 -6.28 -2.89 5.04
N TYR A 35 -6.14 -3.41 3.82
CA TYR A 35 -5.65 -2.66 2.68
C TYR A 35 -6.54 -2.91 1.48
N CYS A 36 -6.88 -1.85 0.76
CA CYS A 36 -7.68 -1.92 -0.44
C CYS A 36 -6.99 -1.21 -1.59
N GLY A 37 -7.43 -1.58 -2.78
CA GLY A 37 -6.92 -1.08 -4.02
C GLY A 37 -7.95 -1.30 -5.12
N GLU A 38 -7.46 -1.32 -6.35
CA GLU A 38 -8.31 -1.45 -7.52
C GLU A 38 -7.88 -2.65 -8.36
N CYS A 39 -8.88 -3.33 -8.90
CA CYS A 39 -8.68 -4.39 -9.87
C CYS A 39 -7.95 -3.83 -11.09
N HIS A 40 -6.87 -4.49 -11.44
CA HIS A 40 -6.04 -4.17 -12.58
C HIS A 40 -5.64 -5.46 -13.30
N ASN A 41 -6.21 -5.65 -14.50
CA ASN A 41 -6.10 -6.90 -15.27
C ASN A 41 -6.70 -8.09 -14.50
N ASN A 42 -5.88 -9.03 -14.02
CA ASN A 42 -6.33 -10.22 -13.28
C ASN A 42 -5.95 -10.18 -11.79
N GLY A 43 -5.58 -9.01 -11.27
CA GLY A 43 -5.07 -8.86 -9.90
C GLY A 43 -5.56 -7.58 -9.23
N CYS A 44 -5.33 -7.51 -7.93
CA CYS A 44 -5.65 -6.38 -7.09
C CYS A 44 -4.45 -5.46 -6.92
N LYS A 45 -4.55 -4.21 -7.35
CA LYS A 45 -3.48 -3.23 -7.21
C LYS A 45 -3.60 -2.45 -5.91
N ILE A 46 -2.85 -2.84 -4.90
CA ILE A 46 -2.82 -2.20 -3.58
C ILE A 46 -1.50 -1.43 -3.44
N ALA A 47 -1.59 -0.14 -3.09
CA ALA A 47 -0.41 0.73 -2.89
C ALA A 47 0.59 0.71 -4.08
N GLY A 48 0.11 0.52 -5.30
CA GLY A 48 0.93 0.50 -6.51
C GLY A 48 1.51 -0.87 -6.89
N LEU A 49 1.30 -1.90 -6.07
CA LEU A 49 1.72 -3.28 -6.31
C LEU A 49 0.53 -4.13 -6.76
N ASP A 50 0.70 -4.90 -7.83
CA ASP A 50 -0.31 -5.84 -8.31
C ASP A 50 -0.16 -7.19 -7.56
N TYR A 51 -1.20 -7.57 -6.82
CA TYR A 51 -1.29 -8.84 -6.11
C TYR A 51 -2.27 -9.78 -6.83
N PRO A 52 -1.97 -11.09 -6.94
CA PRO A 52 -2.92 -12.03 -7.48
C PRO A 52 -4.14 -12.15 -6.57
N CYS A 53 -5.33 -12.30 -7.16
CA CYS A 53 -6.54 -12.61 -6.42
C CYS A 53 -6.39 -13.98 -5.71
N GLY A 54 -6.95 -14.08 -4.50
CA GLY A 54 -7.00 -15.31 -3.73
C GLY A 54 -7.97 -16.34 -4.32
N HIS A 55 -8.04 -17.52 -3.68
CA HIS A 55 -8.80 -18.67 -4.19
C HIS A 55 -10.26 -18.29 -4.44
N GLU A 56 -10.78 -18.66 -5.62
CA GLU A 56 -12.17 -18.44 -6.05
C GLU A 56 -12.57 -16.97 -6.20
N THR A 57 -11.61 -16.04 -6.32
CA THR A 57 -11.90 -14.63 -6.64
C THR A 57 -11.13 -14.15 -7.86
N THR A 58 -11.67 -13.19 -8.60
CA THR A 58 -11.11 -12.67 -9.85
C THR A 58 -11.46 -11.19 -10.05
N CYS A 59 -10.62 -10.51 -10.82
CA CYS A 59 -10.86 -9.17 -11.37
C CYS A 59 -11.30 -9.24 -12.85
N MET A 60 -11.62 -10.43 -13.35
CA MET A 60 -12.09 -10.66 -14.71
C MET A 60 -13.54 -11.17 -14.65
N GLY A 61 -14.49 -10.25 -14.71
CA GLY A 61 -15.92 -10.52 -14.71
C GLY A 61 -16.75 -9.24 -14.82
N ASP A 62 -18.07 -9.37 -14.79
CA ASP A 62 -19.00 -8.24 -14.97
C ASP A 62 -18.87 -7.18 -13.87
N ASN A 63 -18.40 -7.54 -12.66
CA ASN A 63 -18.21 -6.59 -11.56
C ASN A 63 -16.73 -6.30 -11.24
N GLY A 64 -15.80 -7.10 -11.76
CA GLY A 64 -14.39 -7.08 -11.39
C GLY A 64 -13.44 -6.35 -12.32
N GLY A 65 -13.94 -5.84 -13.45
CA GLY A 65 -13.15 -5.10 -14.44
C GLY A 65 -12.26 -3.98 -13.87
N LYS A 66 -11.40 -3.40 -14.73
CA LYS A 66 -10.44 -2.36 -14.31
C LYS A 66 -11.13 -1.25 -13.50
N GLY A 67 -10.66 -1.02 -12.28
CA GLY A 67 -11.20 -0.01 -11.36
C GLY A 67 -12.19 -0.54 -10.32
N ALA A 68 -12.55 -1.83 -10.34
CA ALA A 68 -13.36 -2.42 -9.27
C ALA A 68 -12.57 -2.50 -7.95
N LEU A 69 -13.24 -2.35 -6.80
CA LEU A 69 -12.57 -2.38 -5.50
C LEU A 69 -12.18 -3.81 -5.13
N CYS A 70 -10.95 -3.97 -4.67
CA CYS A 70 -10.39 -5.22 -4.16
C CYS A 70 -9.55 -4.93 -2.92
N GLY A 71 -9.25 -5.92 -2.12
CA GLY A 71 -8.48 -5.70 -0.90
C GLY A 71 -8.04 -6.96 -0.20
N THR A 72 -7.44 -6.82 0.98
CA THR A 72 -6.96 -7.93 1.79
C THR A 72 -7.46 -7.80 3.21
N LYS A 73 -7.86 -8.93 3.79
CA LYS A 73 -8.15 -9.04 5.23
C LYS A 73 -6.89 -9.30 6.05
N ASN A 74 -5.72 -9.38 5.40
CA ASN A 74 -4.44 -9.51 6.08
C ASN A 74 -3.85 -8.13 6.42
N GLY A 75 -3.70 -7.85 7.72
CA GLY A 75 -3.05 -6.64 8.22
C GLY A 75 -1.51 -6.70 8.24
N ASP A 76 -0.90 -7.83 7.86
CA ASP A 76 0.54 -7.92 7.72
C ASP A 76 1.01 -7.27 6.41
N PHE A 77 1.59 -6.08 6.53
CA PHE A 77 2.15 -5.33 5.40
C PHE A 77 3.19 -6.13 4.60
N PHE A 78 3.98 -6.99 5.24
CA PHE A 78 4.98 -7.79 4.52
C PHE A 78 4.37 -9.00 3.81
N ASN A 79 3.10 -9.30 4.06
CA ASN A 79 2.41 -10.48 3.54
C ASN A 79 0.98 -10.18 3.04
N MET A 80 0.74 -8.96 2.56
CA MET A 80 -0.58 -8.50 2.10
C MET A 80 -1.20 -9.39 1.02
N GLY A 81 -0.36 -9.97 0.15
CA GLY A 81 -0.76 -10.79 -1.00
C GLY A 81 -1.31 -12.18 -0.67
N LYS A 82 -1.35 -12.58 0.61
CA LYS A 82 -1.77 -13.93 1.01
C LYS A 82 -3.28 -14.14 0.88
N ASP A 83 -4.07 -13.14 1.25
CA ASP A 83 -5.54 -13.24 1.41
C ASP A 83 -6.24 -12.08 0.67
N ILE A 84 -5.91 -11.93 -0.61
CA ILE A 84 -6.50 -10.91 -1.49
C ILE A 84 -7.90 -11.35 -1.92
N GLU A 85 -8.89 -10.55 -1.58
CA GLU A 85 -10.26 -10.69 -2.04
C GLU A 85 -10.50 -9.75 -3.23
N CYS A 86 -10.88 -10.35 -4.35
CA CYS A 86 -11.35 -9.65 -5.54
C CYS A 86 -12.89 -9.70 -5.63
N PRO A 87 -13.52 -8.74 -6.32
CA PRO A 87 -14.97 -8.52 -6.27
C PRO A 87 -15.80 -9.59 -6.97
N ASP A 88 -15.27 -10.26 -8.00
CA ASP A 88 -15.96 -11.38 -8.65
C ASP A 88 -15.45 -12.70 -8.11
N LYS A 89 -16.35 -13.69 -8.01
CA LYS A 89 -15.96 -15.07 -7.77
C LYS A 89 -15.69 -15.78 -9.10
N ALA A 90 -14.57 -16.51 -9.17
CA ALA A 90 -14.10 -17.20 -10.38
C ALA A 90 -14.91 -18.46 -10.70
#